data_AF-A0A4Y2B9X4-F1
#
_entry.id   AF-A0A4Y2B9X4-F1
#
_cell.length_a   1.000
_cell.length_b   1.000
_cell.length_c   1.000
_cell.angle_alpha   90.00
_cell.angle_beta   90.00
_cell.angle_gamma   90.00
#
_symmetry.space_group_name_H-M   'P 1'
#
loop_
_entity.id
_entity.type
_entity.pdbx_description
1 polymer ?
#
loop_
_entity_poly.entity_id
_entity_poly.type
_entity_poly.pdbx_seq_one_letter_code
_entity_poly.pdbx_strand_id
1 'polypeptide(L)'
;MDRLYHCPCIDKRRSFGTQAFCEKPKGIVWHFNPPATPHFGDLWESGVKSLNSHLKRVVGNTVLTHEEFSTLVTQVEAVLNSKPLCNLSSDRNDDFVLTPAHILVGSSLTDPDLTEVPMNRLNT
;
A
#
# COMPACT_ATOMS: atom_id res chain seq x y z
N MET A 1 -1.05 25.27 -21.63
CA MET A 1 0.07 25.92 -20.90
C MET A 1 1.09 24.83 -20.59
N ASP A 2 1.73 24.34 -21.65
CA ASP A 2 2.74 23.28 -21.59
C ASP A 2 4.12 23.93 -21.71
N ARG A 3 4.86 24.01 -20.61
CA ARG A 3 6.29 24.32 -20.66
C ARG A 3 7.06 23.17 -20.03
N LEU A 4 7.33 22.19 -20.88
CA LEU A 4 8.66 21.62 -21.13
C LEU A 4 9.71 21.93 -20.04
N TYR A 5 9.88 21.01 -19.10
CA TYR A 5 11.19 20.77 -18.50
C TYR A 5 12.08 20.10 -19.55
N HIS A 6 12.65 20.91 -20.45
CA HIS A 6 13.70 20.45 -21.35
C HIS A 6 15.05 20.71 -20.65
N CYS A 7 15.54 19.74 -19.88
CA CYS A 7 16.89 19.77 -19.34
C CYS A 7 17.84 19.13 -20.39
N PRO A 8 18.78 19.88 -21.00
CA PRO A 8 19.60 19.38 -22.11
C PRO A 8 20.75 18.45 -21.68
N CYS A 9 20.78 17.93 -20.46
CA CYS A 9 21.93 17.23 -19.89
C CYS A 9 21.80 15.69 -19.85
N ILE A 10 20.66 15.11 -20.26
CA ILE A 10 20.48 13.65 -20.19
C ILE A 10 21.01 13.02 -21.48
N ASP A 11 22.28 12.63 -21.43
CA ASP A 11 22.87 11.62 -22.31
C ASP A 11 21.94 10.39 -22.36
N LYS A 12 21.40 10.09 -23.54
CA LYS A 12 20.45 8.99 -23.81
C LYS A 12 21.08 7.60 -23.64
N ARG A 13 22.24 7.46 -23.01
CA ARG A 13 23.05 6.24 -22.99
C ARG A 13 23.30 5.64 -21.61
N ARG A 14 22.43 5.90 -20.61
CA ARG A 14 22.54 5.21 -19.30
C ARG A 14 21.25 5.01 -18.52
N SER A 15 20.10 4.82 -19.17
CA SER A 15 18.95 4.18 -18.53
C SER A 15 19.12 2.66 -18.66
N PHE A 16 19.50 1.99 -17.56
CA PHE A 16 19.47 0.53 -17.47
C PHE A 16 18.06 0.02 -17.86
N GLY A 17 17.91 -0.57 -19.04
CA GLY A 17 16.98 -1.66 -19.38
C GLY A 17 15.48 -1.61 -19.03
N THR A 18 14.85 -0.48 -18.68
CA THR A 18 13.44 -0.45 -18.23
C THR A 18 12.38 -0.34 -19.34
N GLN A 19 12.76 0.08 -20.55
CA GLN A 19 11.80 0.30 -21.65
C GLN A 19 11.12 -0.99 -22.13
N ALA A 20 11.77 -2.15 -22.03
CA ALA A 20 11.21 -3.42 -22.46
C ALA A 20 10.05 -3.93 -21.57
N PHE A 21 9.96 -3.48 -20.31
CA PHE A 21 8.91 -3.93 -19.39
C PHE A 21 7.58 -3.17 -19.57
N CYS A 22 7.64 -1.93 -20.05
CA CYS A 22 6.47 -1.05 -20.16
C CYS A 22 5.64 -1.31 -21.43
N GLU A 23 5.97 -2.34 -22.21
CA GLU A 23 5.28 -2.69 -23.43
C GLU A 23 3.97 -3.47 -23.16
N LYS A 24 2.93 -2.68 -22.86
CA LYS A 24 1.50 -2.83 -23.23
C LYS A 24 0.59 -3.82 -22.49
N PRO A 25 -0.01 -3.38 -21.38
CA PRO A 25 -1.46 -3.44 -21.17
C PRO A 25 -2.16 -2.22 -21.83
N LYS A 26 -3.31 -2.44 -22.47
CA LYS A 26 -4.08 -1.35 -23.11
C LYS A 26 -4.57 -0.36 -22.04
N GLY A 27 -4.20 0.91 -22.17
CA GLY A 27 -4.71 1.99 -21.32
C GLY A 27 -3.83 2.42 -20.15
N ILE A 28 -2.62 1.86 -19.98
CA ILE A 28 -1.69 2.30 -18.92
C ILE A 28 -0.66 3.28 -19.51
N VAL A 29 -0.56 4.46 -18.91
CA VAL A 29 0.48 5.46 -19.20
C VAL A 29 1.54 5.40 -18.11
N TRP A 30 2.79 5.11 -18.51
CA TRP A 30 3.91 5.02 -17.58
C TRP A 30 4.58 6.38 -17.39
N HIS A 31 4.72 6.80 -16.15
CA HIS A 31 5.48 7.98 -15.75
C HIS A 31 6.62 7.57 -14.82
N PHE A 32 7.84 7.99 -15.14
CA PHE A 32 9.02 7.71 -14.32
C PHE A 32 9.38 8.93 -13.48
N ASN A 33 9.85 8.68 -12.26
CA ASN A 33 10.40 9.74 -11.42
C ASN A 33 11.62 10.37 -12.10
N PRO A 34 11.76 11.71 -12.07
CA PRO A 34 12.95 12.37 -12.61
C PRO A 34 14.24 11.84 -11.95
N PRO A 35 15.35 11.76 -12.70
CA PRO A 35 16.62 11.34 -12.13
C PRO A 35 17.01 12.26 -10.97
N ALA A 36 17.62 11.68 -9.92
CA ALA A 36 18.06 12.39 -8.72
C ALA A 36 16.94 13.11 -7.94
N THR A 37 15.69 12.63 -8.04
CA THR A 37 14.56 13.15 -7.25
C THR A 37 13.99 12.08 -6.30
N PRO A 38 14.73 11.68 -5.24
CA PRO A 38 14.32 10.58 -4.35
C PRO A 38 12.98 10.87 -3.65
N HIS A 39 12.68 12.14 -3.37
CA HIS A 39 11.44 12.56 -2.71
C HIS A 39 10.15 12.24 -3.49
N PHE A 40 10.22 12.04 -4.81
CA PHE A 40 9.06 11.58 -5.59
C PHE A 40 8.65 10.15 -5.24
N GLY A 41 9.48 9.42 -4.50
CA GLY A 41 9.19 8.07 -4.04
C GLY A 41 8.78 7.90 -2.59
N ASP A 42 8.75 8.98 -1.81
CA ASP A 42 8.62 8.90 -0.35
C ASP A 42 7.41 8.08 0.11
N LEU A 43 6.27 8.17 -0.59
CA LEU A 43 5.06 7.43 -0.22
C LEU A 43 5.22 5.91 -0.36
N TRP A 44 5.72 5.44 -1.52
CA TRP A 44 5.90 4.00 -1.73
C TRP A 44 7.08 3.46 -0.91
N GLU A 45 8.13 4.26 -0.71
CA GLU A 45 9.25 3.92 0.17
C GLU A 45 8.78 3.78 1.63
N SER A 46 7.88 4.66 2.09
CA SER A 46 7.25 4.56 3.41
C SER A 46 6.40 3.29 3.56
N GLY A 47 5.69 2.89 2.50
CA GLY A 47 4.96 1.63 2.43
C GLY A 47 5.89 0.41 2.58
N VAL A 48 6.97 0.38 1.79
CA VAL A 48 8.01 -0.68 1.86
C VAL A 48 8.65 -0.74 3.24
N LYS A 49 8.96 0.41 3.85
CA LYS A 49 9.49 0.50 5.21
C LYS A 49 8.52 -0.08 6.24
N SER A 50 7.22 0.21 6.10
CA SER A 50 6.18 -0.31 6.98
C SER A 50 6.04 -1.82 6.87
N LEU A 51 6.00 -2.37 5.65
CA LEU A 51 5.99 -3.83 5.40
C LEU A 51 7.20 -4.50 6.05
N ASN A 52 8.40 -4.01 5.76
CA ASN A 52 9.65 -4.56 6.29
C ASN A 52 9.69 -4.52 7.83
N SER A 53 9.16 -3.45 8.44
CA SER A 53 9.08 -3.35 9.90
C SER A 53 8.16 -4.40 10.51
N HIS A 54 7.02 -4.71 9.88
CA HIS A 54 6.10 -5.74 10.38
C HIS A 54 6.72 -7.13 10.22
N LEU A 55 7.29 -7.44 9.05
CA LEU A 55 7.95 -8.72 8.80
C LEU A 55 9.08 -8.97 9.79
N LYS A 56 9.96 -7.99 10.03
CA LYS A 56 11.06 -8.13 11.01
C LYS A 56 10.56 -8.42 12.43
N ARG A 57 9.44 -7.83 12.84
CA ARG A 57 8.86 -8.02 14.17
C ARG A 57 8.23 -9.40 14.32
N VAL A 58 7.59 -9.91 13.27
CA VAL A 58 6.86 -11.19 13.35
C VAL A 58 7.77 -12.39 13.08
N VAL A 59 8.66 -12.31 12.08
CA VAL A 59 9.55 -13.42 11.71
C VAL A 59 10.63 -13.66 12.77
N GLY A 60 11.20 -12.59 13.34
CA GLY A 60 12.31 -12.71 14.28
C GLY A 60 13.49 -13.47 13.66
N ASN A 61 13.91 -14.56 14.32
CA ASN A 61 15.01 -15.42 13.88
C ASN A 61 14.54 -16.74 13.21
N THR A 62 13.25 -16.86 12.90
CA THR A 62 12.70 -18.07 12.31
C THR A 62 12.92 -18.11 10.79
N VAL A 63 13.15 -19.30 10.24
CA VAL A 63 13.19 -19.52 8.79
C VAL A 63 11.81 -20.03 8.38
N LEU A 64 11.10 -19.22 7.60
CA LEU A 64 9.77 -19.57 7.11
C LEU A 64 9.87 -20.35 5.79
N THR A 65 8.96 -21.30 5.62
CA THR A 65 8.65 -21.88 4.32
C THR A 65 7.96 -20.86 3.41
N HIS A 66 7.86 -21.17 2.13
CA HIS A 66 7.17 -20.31 1.16
C HIS A 66 5.70 -20.06 1.54
N GLU A 67 4.98 -21.09 1.98
CA GLU A 67 3.56 -20.98 2.34
C GLU A 67 3.35 -20.11 3.59
N GLU A 68 4.20 -20.28 4.61
CA GLU A 68 4.18 -19.46 5.82
C GLU A 68 4.51 -17.99 5.51
N PHE A 69 5.52 -17.75 4.68
CA PHE A 69 5.89 -16.40 4.27
C PHE A 69 4.78 -15.72 3.47
N SER A 70 4.17 -16.44 2.51
CA SER A 70 3.05 -15.93 1.71
C SER A 70 1.88 -15.53 2.61
N THR A 71 1.49 -16.42 3.53
CA THR A 71 0.42 -16.17 4.50
C THR A 71 0.73 -14.95 5.38
N LEU A 72 1.96 -14.85 5.88
CA LEU A 72 2.39 -13.72 6.70
C LEU A 72 2.31 -12.40 5.92
N VAL A 73 2.77 -12.37 4.67
CA VAL A 73 2.68 -11.17 3.84
C VAL A 73 1.22 -10.76 3.61
N THR A 74 0.32 -11.71 3.34
CA THR A 74 -1.12 -11.42 3.22
C THR A 74 -1.70 -10.84 4.51
N GLN A 75 -1.31 -11.35 5.67
CA GLN A 75 -1.75 -10.80 6.96
C GLN A 75 -1.23 -9.37 7.17
N VAL A 76 0.04 -9.12 6.88
CA VAL A 76 0.63 -7.79 6.99
C VAL A 76 -0.02 -6.81 6.00
N GLU A 77 -0.30 -7.24 4.78
CA GLU A 77 -1.05 -6.47 3.80
C GLU A 77 -2.42 -6.05 4.33
N ALA A 78 -3.19 -6.99 4.89
CA ALA A 78 -4.50 -6.71 5.48
C ALA A 78 -4.40 -5.66 6.60
N VAL A 79 -3.37 -5.75 7.46
CA VAL A 79 -3.11 -4.75 8.51
C VAL A 79 -2.78 -3.38 7.92
N LEU A 80 -1.91 -3.31 6.92
CA LEU A 80 -1.53 -2.04 6.30
C LEU A 80 -2.73 -1.39 5.59
N ASN A 81 -3.56 -2.17 4.91
CA ASN A 81 -4.74 -1.68 4.20
C ASN A 81 -5.91 -1.31 5.13
N SER A 82 -5.92 -1.81 6.37
CA SER A 82 -6.94 -1.48 7.38
C SER A 82 -6.51 -0.34 8.31
N LYS A 83 -5.28 0.15 8.18
CA LYS A 83 -4.75 1.23 9.02
C LYS A 83 -5.43 2.57 8.67
N PRO A 84 -5.86 3.37 9.66
CA PRO A 84 -6.42 4.70 9.42
C PRO A 84 -5.45 5.63 8.68
N LEU A 85 -5.94 6.33 7.64
CA LEU A 85 -5.19 7.37 6.92
C LEU A 85 -5.19 8.71 7.63
N CYS A 86 -6.24 8.96 8.42
CA CYS A 86 -6.45 10.18 9.16
C CYS A 86 -6.59 9.89 10.65
N ASN A 87 -6.39 10.93 11.47
CA ASN A 87 -6.69 10.84 12.89
C ASN A 87 -8.17 10.50 13.08
N LEU A 88 -8.45 9.68 14.08
CA LEU A 88 -9.81 9.36 14.46
C LEU A 88 -10.52 10.61 14.96
N SER A 89 -11.80 10.71 14.62
CA SER A 89 -12.67 11.75 15.14
C SER A 89 -12.79 11.61 16.67
N SER A 90 -12.84 12.74 17.36
CA SER A 90 -13.11 12.78 18.80
C SER A 90 -14.61 12.74 19.11
N ASP A 91 -15.47 12.86 18.09
CA ASP A 91 -16.91 12.74 18.26
C ASP A 91 -17.29 11.27 18.50
N ARG A 92 -18.12 11.03 19.51
CA ARG A 92 -18.61 9.69 19.85
C ARG A 92 -19.63 9.13 18.86
N ASN A 93 -20.21 9.98 18.02
CA ASN A 93 -21.17 9.56 17.00
C ASN A 93 -20.52 9.38 15.61
N ASP A 94 -19.21 9.62 15.50
CA ASP A 94 -18.46 9.49 14.25
C ASP A 94 -17.57 8.24 14.29
N ASP A 95 -18.18 7.12 13.92
CA ASP A 95 -17.49 5.83 13.84
C ASP A 95 -16.77 5.63 12.50
N PHE A 96 -16.72 6.65 11.64
CA PHE A 96 -16.14 6.50 10.31
C PHE A 96 -14.61 6.65 10.34
N VAL A 97 -13.93 5.62 9.84
CA VAL A 97 -12.46 5.59 9.76
C VAL A 97 -12.04 5.41 8.31
N LEU A 98 -11.46 6.44 7.69
CA LEU A 98 -10.95 6.29 6.33
C LEU A 98 -9.64 5.48 6.32
N THR A 99 -9.62 4.38 5.57
CA THR A 99 -8.47 3.46 5.43
C THR A 99 -8.15 3.28 3.95
N PRO A 100 -6.96 2.79 3.57
CA PRO A 100 -6.68 2.44 2.18
C PRO A 100 -7.69 1.44 1.59
N ALA A 101 -8.13 0.46 2.37
CA ALA A 101 -9.15 -0.51 1.95
C ALA A 101 -10.45 0.16 1.51
N HIS A 102 -10.90 1.20 2.20
CA HIS A 102 -12.07 1.98 1.80
C HIS A 102 -11.91 2.61 0.41
N ILE A 103 -10.70 3.01 0.02
CA ILE A 103 -10.43 3.58 -1.30
C ILE A 103 -10.34 2.49 -2.38
N LEU A 104 -9.70 1.38 -2.05
CA LEU A 104 -9.41 0.30 -3.02
C LEU A 104 -10.62 -0.61 -3.28
N VAL A 105 -11.37 -0.94 -2.23
CA VAL A 105 -12.44 -1.95 -2.24
C VAL A 105 -13.81 -1.34 -1.90
N GLY A 106 -13.84 -0.14 -1.31
CA GLY A 106 -15.09 0.52 -0.90
C GLY A 106 -15.61 0.11 0.49
N SER A 107 -14.88 -0.75 1.21
CA SER A 107 -15.26 -1.27 2.53
C SER A 107 -14.03 -1.61 3.37
N SER A 108 -14.25 -1.89 4.66
CA SER A 108 -13.21 -2.33 5.60
C SER A 108 -12.87 -3.81 5.38
N LEU A 109 -11.58 -4.16 5.43
CA LEU A 109 -11.11 -5.55 5.30
C LEU A 109 -11.20 -6.33 6.62
N THR A 110 -11.49 -5.65 7.73
CA THR A 110 -11.45 -6.22 9.09
C THR A 110 -12.81 -6.26 9.76
N ASP A 111 -13.88 -5.87 9.07
CA ASP A 111 -15.21 -5.93 9.66
C ASP A 111 -15.56 -7.40 9.90
N PRO A 112 -15.91 -7.78 11.15
CA PRO A 112 -16.29 -9.15 11.44
C PRO A 112 -17.55 -9.49 10.64
N ASP A 113 -17.60 -10.71 10.11
CA ASP A 113 -18.82 -11.23 9.49
C ASP A 113 -19.88 -11.41 10.58
N LEU A 114 -20.80 -10.44 10.66
CA LEU A 114 -21.90 -10.45 11.62
C LEU A 114 -23.14 -11.18 11.09
N THR A 115 -23.09 -11.79 9.90
CA THR A 115 -24.26 -12.46 9.30
C THR A 115 -24.80 -13.60 10.17
N GLU A 116 -23.92 -14.28 10.92
CA GLU A 116 -24.30 -15.36 11.83
C GLU A 116 -24.56 -14.91 13.28
N VAL A 117 -24.35 -13.63 13.60
CA VAL A 117 -24.57 -13.12 14.97
C VAL A 117 -26.04 -12.74 15.14
N PRO A 118 -26.82 -13.45 15.97
CA PRO A 118 -28.20 -13.07 16.20
C PRO A 118 -28.27 -11.68 16.84
N MET A 119 -29.13 -10.80 16.30
CA MET A 119 -29.36 -9.42 16.75
C MET A 119 -29.63 -9.29 18.26
N ASN A 120 -30.02 -10.40 18.90
CA ASN A 120 -30.42 -10.45 20.31
C ASN A 120 -29.26 -10.86 21.24
N ARG A 121 -28.03 -10.96 20.74
CA ARG A 121 -26.87 -11.37 21.55
C ARG A 121 -26.40 -10.22 22.45
N LEU A 122 -26.93 -10.14 23.65
CA LEU A 122 -26.36 -9.35 24.74
C LEU A 122 -25.16 -10.12 25.33
N ASN A 123 -23.93 -9.61 25.20
CA ASN A 123 -22.83 -10.09 26.03
C ASN A 123 -23.05 -9.58 27.46
N THR A 124 -23.27 -10.51 28.39
CA THR A 124 -23.22 -10.29 29.85
C THR A 124 -21.80 -10.19 30.36
#